data_AF-A0A932RVF6-F1
#
_entry.id   AF-A0A932RVF6-F1
#
_cell.length_a   1.000
_cell.length_b   1.000
_cell.length_c   1.000
_cell.angle_alpha   90.00
_cell.angle_beta   90.00
_cell.angle_gamma   90.00
#
_symmetry.space_group_name_H-M   'P 1'
#
loop_
_entity.id
_entity.type
_entity.pdbx_description
1 polymer ?
#
loop_
_entity_poly.entity_id
_entity_poly.type
_entity_poly.pdbx_seq_one_letter_code
_entity_poly.pdbx_strand_id
1 'polypeptide(L)'
;MVSVAGNVRPGLHLALVRGPDSAVARQVAYLLTVDGRATPLGSMRLRHGDYFVDAVLAEPVCDRLAHCFVAAGLGAHRGVMNVVSVAVDGKMTDLSRNGVFTADTPQIRAVDLDGDGVDEILGMVSDYQPDFATGTDYWIQWVWRAGRYIADGCRQAQPGQPAPGDGLFVAVCPI
;
A
#
# COMPACT_ATOMS: atom_id res chain seq x y z
N MET A 1 -9.65 10.03 -13.90
CA MET A 1 -8.47 9.30 -14.36
C MET A 1 -8.55 7.86 -13.87
N VAL A 2 -8.07 6.90 -14.66
CA VAL A 2 -8.14 5.45 -14.36
C VAL A 2 -6.77 4.84 -14.56
N SER A 3 -6.38 3.92 -13.68
CA SER A 3 -5.26 3.00 -13.87
C SER A 3 -5.74 1.56 -13.72
N VAL A 4 -5.18 0.61 -14.47
CA VAL A 4 -5.73 -0.75 -14.56
C VAL A 4 -4.61 -1.78 -14.40
N ALA A 5 -4.71 -2.60 -13.36
CA ALA A 5 -3.92 -3.81 -13.18
C ALA A 5 -4.60 -4.99 -13.89
N GLY A 6 -3.90 -5.57 -14.87
CA GLY A 6 -4.42 -6.68 -15.67
C GLY A 6 -4.18 -8.04 -15.04
N ASN A 7 -5.11 -8.98 -15.22
CA ASN A 7 -4.97 -10.38 -14.80
C ASN A 7 -4.62 -10.55 -13.31
N VAL A 8 -5.19 -9.72 -12.43
CA VAL A 8 -5.05 -9.87 -10.97
C VAL A 8 -5.52 -11.24 -10.50
N ARG A 9 -6.45 -11.84 -11.26
CA ARG A 9 -6.75 -13.27 -11.31
C ARG A 9 -7.03 -13.65 -12.78
N PRO A 10 -7.06 -14.95 -13.13
CA PRO A 10 -7.37 -15.37 -14.49
C PRO A 10 -8.68 -14.74 -15.01
N GLY A 11 -8.57 -13.87 -16.03
CA GLY A 11 -9.71 -13.19 -16.65
C GLY A 11 -10.30 -12.02 -15.85
N LEU A 12 -9.66 -11.60 -14.76
CA LEU A 12 -10.08 -10.47 -13.93
C LEU A 12 -9.06 -9.33 -13.99
N HIS A 13 -9.55 -8.11 -14.10
CA HIS A 13 -8.76 -6.88 -14.03
C HIS A 13 -9.22 -6.03 -12.84
N LEU A 14 -8.30 -5.23 -12.30
CA LEU A 14 -8.56 -4.30 -11.21
C LEU A 14 -8.31 -2.87 -11.69
N ALA A 15 -9.33 -2.02 -11.66
CA ALA A 15 -9.22 -0.62 -12.04
C ALA A 15 -9.23 0.27 -10.79
N LEU A 16 -8.22 1.14 -10.66
CA LEU A 16 -8.19 2.23 -9.71
C LEU A 16 -8.74 3.50 -10.36
N VAL A 17 -9.77 4.07 -9.77
CA VAL A 17 -10.47 5.25 -10.28
C VAL A 17 -10.45 6.34 -9.22
N ARG A 18 -9.98 7.53 -9.59
CA ARG A 18 -10.10 8.74 -8.75
C ARG A 18 -11.50 9.34 -8.92
N GLY A 19 -12.20 9.54 -7.80
CA GLY A 19 -13.45 10.28 -7.71
C GLY A 19 -13.25 11.79 -7.88
N PRO A 20 -14.35 12.57 -7.84
CA PRO A 20 -14.28 14.01 -8.05
C PRO A 20 -13.37 14.68 -7.02
N ASP A 21 -12.41 15.45 -7.54
CA ASP A 21 -11.55 16.33 -6.76
C ASP A 21 -12.37 17.58 -6.42
N SER A 22 -12.64 17.84 -5.15
CA SER A 22 -13.23 19.12 -4.76
C SER A 22 -12.27 19.79 -3.79
N ALA A 23 -12.13 21.11 -3.88
CA ALA A 23 -11.23 21.92 -3.05
C ALA A 23 -11.45 21.78 -1.53
N VAL A 24 -12.49 21.05 -1.12
CA VAL A 24 -12.90 20.82 0.28
C VAL A 24 -12.99 19.32 0.63
N ALA A 25 -12.89 18.42 -0.35
CA ALA A 25 -13.08 16.97 -0.16
C ALA A 25 -11.79 16.22 -0.47
N ARG A 26 -11.33 15.46 0.53
CA ARG A 26 -10.33 14.39 0.42
C ARG A 26 -10.50 13.63 -0.89
N GLN A 27 -9.41 13.39 -1.62
CA GLN A 27 -9.48 12.66 -2.88
C GLN A 27 -9.95 11.23 -2.60
N VAL A 28 -11.20 10.94 -2.95
CA VAL A 28 -11.75 9.59 -2.82
C VAL A 28 -11.32 8.77 -4.02
N ALA A 29 -10.77 7.59 -3.80
CA ALA A 29 -10.54 6.61 -4.86
C ALA A 29 -11.40 5.36 -4.66
N TYR A 30 -11.66 4.69 -5.78
CA TYR A 30 -12.42 3.47 -5.85
C TYR A 30 -11.62 2.42 -6.59
N LEU A 31 -11.69 1.19 -6.12
CA LEU A 31 -11.32 0.01 -6.88
C LEU A 31 -12.57 -0.58 -7.53
N LEU A 32 -12.41 -1.03 -8.76
CA LEU A 32 -13.42 -1.80 -9.48
C LEU A 32 -12.78 -3.07 -10.03
N THR A 33 -13.41 -4.20 -9.80
CA THR A 33 -13.05 -5.44 -10.48
C THR A 33 -13.93 -5.59 -11.71
N VAL A 34 -13.31 -5.91 -12.84
CA VAL A 34 -14.00 -6.15 -14.11
C VAL A 34 -13.53 -7.47 -14.73
N ASP A 35 -14.39 -8.10 -15.53
CA ASP A 35 -14.01 -9.26 -16.34
C ASP A 35 -13.23 -8.84 -17.60
N GLY A 36 -12.79 -9.82 -18.40
CA GLY A 36 -12.09 -9.58 -19.68
C GLY A 36 -12.90 -8.86 -20.76
N ARG A 37 -14.18 -8.57 -20.52
CA ARG A 37 -15.05 -7.75 -21.38
C ARG A 37 -15.37 -6.38 -20.75
N ALA A 38 -14.65 -6.02 -19.69
CA ALA A 38 -14.85 -4.82 -18.90
C ALA A 38 -16.23 -4.75 -18.19
N THR A 39 -16.87 -5.90 -17.94
CA THR A 39 -18.11 -5.98 -17.16
C THR A 39 -17.80 -5.79 -15.68
N PRO A 40 -18.42 -4.84 -14.97
CA PRO A 40 -18.19 -4.66 -13.53
C PRO A 40 -18.68 -5.86 -12.72
N LEU A 41 -17.83 -6.36 -11.83
CA LEU A 41 -18.13 -7.46 -10.89
C LEU A 41 -18.24 -6.98 -9.44
N GLY A 42 -17.48 -5.94 -9.10
CA GLY A 42 -17.41 -5.43 -7.74
C GLY A 42 -16.79 -4.04 -7.69
N SER A 43 -17.12 -3.29 -6.64
CA SER A 43 -16.49 -2.01 -6.36
C SER A 43 -16.21 -1.86 -4.86
N MET A 44 -15.16 -1.11 -4.55
CA MET A 44 -14.76 -0.81 -3.18
C MET A 44 -14.23 0.61 -3.12
N ARG A 45 -14.72 1.41 -2.17
CA ARG A 45 -14.13 2.70 -1.85
C ARG A 45 -12.86 2.48 -1.02
N LEU A 46 -11.75 3.10 -1.42
CA LEU A 46 -10.53 3.11 -0.61
C LEU A 46 -10.75 3.94 0.66
N ARG A 47 -10.28 3.42 1.79
CA ARG A 47 -10.53 4.00 3.11
C ARG A 47 -9.51 5.05 3.51
N HIS A 48 -8.27 4.90 3.03
CA HIS A 48 -7.14 5.70 3.47
C HIS A 48 -6.54 6.51 2.32
N GLY A 49 -5.97 7.67 2.66
CA GLY A 49 -5.36 8.60 1.73
C GLY A 49 -6.15 9.91 1.64
N ASP A 50 -5.42 11.02 1.69
CA ASP A 50 -5.95 12.36 1.41
C ASP A 50 -5.76 12.71 -0.07
N TYR A 51 -4.68 12.20 -0.68
CA TYR A 51 -4.32 12.41 -2.07
C TYR A 51 -3.54 11.23 -2.64
N PHE A 52 -3.46 11.17 -3.96
CA PHE A 52 -2.57 10.26 -4.69
C PHE A 52 -1.48 11.11 -5.31
N VAL A 53 -0.22 10.83 -4.94
CA VAL A 53 0.95 11.73 -5.06
C VAL A 53 1.17 12.23 -6.49
N ASP A 54 0.80 11.44 -7.47
CA ASP A 54 0.99 11.77 -8.88
C ASP A 54 -0.28 12.30 -9.55
N ALA A 55 -0.08 13.16 -10.56
CA ALA A 55 -1.14 13.53 -11.49
C ALA A 55 -1.74 12.28 -12.15
N VAL A 56 -0.90 11.23 -12.33
CA VAL A 56 -1.27 9.91 -12.84
C VAL A 56 -1.55 8.95 -11.69
N LEU A 57 -2.65 8.20 -11.73
CA LEU A 57 -2.84 7.12 -10.76
C LEU A 57 -1.82 6.00 -11.04
N ALA A 58 -0.99 5.68 -10.05
CA ALA A 58 -0.14 4.50 -10.12
C ALA A 58 -1.02 3.24 -10.30
N GLU A 59 -0.55 2.32 -11.13
CA GLU A 59 -1.18 1.01 -11.27
C GLU A 59 -1.11 0.26 -9.93
N PRO A 60 -2.22 -0.31 -9.45
CA PRO A 60 -2.16 -1.22 -8.30
C PRO A 60 -1.20 -2.36 -8.60
N VAL A 61 -0.33 -2.68 -7.65
CA VAL A 61 0.49 -3.89 -7.71
C VAL A 61 -0.29 -5.01 -7.04
N CYS A 62 -0.21 -6.25 -7.55
CA CYS A 62 -0.84 -7.39 -6.91
C CYS A 62 0.13 -8.58 -6.82
N ASP A 63 0.10 -9.28 -5.68
CA ASP A 63 0.91 -10.47 -5.44
C ASP A 63 0.22 -11.77 -5.92
N ARG A 64 0.88 -12.93 -5.72
CA ARG A 64 0.34 -14.23 -6.14
C ARG A 64 -0.92 -14.67 -5.38
N LEU A 65 -1.17 -14.11 -4.20
CA LEU A 65 -2.39 -14.36 -3.42
C LEU A 65 -3.55 -13.46 -3.87
N ALA A 66 -3.29 -12.57 -4.83
CA ALA A 66 -4.15 -11.49 -5.27
C ALA A 66 -4.48 -10.52 -4.13
N HIS A 67 -3.51 -10.26 -3.25
CA HIS A 67 -3.48 -9.02 -2.49
C HIS A 67 -3.02 -7.92 -3.43
N CYS A 68 -3.80 -6.86 -3.51
CA CYS A 68 -3.52 -5.71 -4.33
C CYS A 68 -3.25 -4.49 -3.45
N PHE A 69 -2.21 -3.76 -3.80
CA PHE A 69 -1.59 -2.69 -3.03
C PHE A 69 -1.80 -1.36 -3.75
N VAL A 70 -2.32 -0.38 -3.01
CA VAL A 70 -2.53 0.97 -3.51
C VAL A 70 -1.92 1.99 -2.54
N ALA A 71 -0.80 2.59 -2.97
CA ALA A 71 -0.14 3.66 -2.24
C ALA A 71 -0.89 4.99 -2.40
N ALA A 72 -0.98 5.75 -1.31
CA ALA A 72 -1.55 7.09 -1.25
C ALA A 72 -0.78 7.95 -0.22
N GLY A 73 -1.05 9.25 -0.18
CA GLY A 73 -0.46 10.19 0.79
C GLY A 73 -1.46 10.67 1.86
N LEU A 74 -0.95 10.98 3.05
CA LEU A 74 -1.66 11.60 4.19
C LEU A 74 -0.95 12.90 4.60
N GLY A 75 -1.23 14.00 3.89
CA GLY A 75 -0.40 15.21 3.94
C GLY A 75 1.00 15.02 3.32
N ALA A 76 1.75 16.12 3.18
CA ALA A 76 2.93 16.19 2.29
C ALA A 76 4.08 15.22 2.58
N HIS A 77 4.13 14.65 3.78
CA HIS A 77 5.26 13.83 4.23
C HIS A 77 4.88 12.39 4.55
N ARG A 78 3.59 12.02 4.63
CA ARG A 78 3.20 10.68 5.05
C ARG A 78 2.60 9.87 3.92
N GLY A 79 2.99 8.60 3.84
CA GLY A 79 2.42 7.61 2.94
C GLY A 79 1.47 6.67 3.68
N VAL A 80 0.50 6.12 2.96
CA VAL A 80 -0.36 5.03 3.44
C VAL A 80 -0.56 3.98 2.35
N MET A 81 -0.55 2.71 2.74
CA MET A 81 -0.88 1.60 1.83
C MET A 81 -2.31 1.12 2.11
N ASN A 82 -3.15 1.06 1.07
CA ASN A 82 -4.39 0.29 1.11
C ASN A 82 -4.09 -1.11 0.55
N VAL A 83 -4.55 -2.16 1.23
CA VAL A 83 -4.37 -3.56 0.81
C VAL A 83 -5.73 -4.24 0.69
N VAL A 84 -5.99 -4.83 -0.47
CA VAL A 84 -7.27 -5.47 -0.79
C VAL A 84 -7.02 -6.84 -1.38
N SER A 85 -7.63 -7.89 -0.84
CA SER A 85 -7.67 -9.18 -1.52
C SER A 85 -8.79 -9.22 -2.54
N VAL A 86 -8.52 -9.69 -3.74
CA VAL A 86 -9.52 -9.98 -4.77
C VAL A 86 -9.86 -11.46 -4.73
N ALA A 87 -11.13 -11.86 -4.69
CA ALA A 87 -11.56 -13.26 -4.80
C ALA A 87 -11.78 -13.69 -6.26
N VAL A 88 -11.93 -14.99 -6.52
CA VAL A 88 -12.10 -15.55 -7.88
C VAL A 88 -13.38 -15.10 -8.59
N ASP A 89 -14.39 -14.67 -7.83
CA ASP A 89 -15.63 -14.08 -8.33
C ASP A 89 -15.55 -12.55 -8.49
N GLY A 90 -14.37 -11.97 -8.27
CA GLY A 90 -14.15 -10.52 -8.28
C GLY A 90 -14.54 -9.81 -6.98
N LYS A 91 -15.04 -10.51 -5.96
CA LYS A 91 -15.35 -9.84 -4.68
C LYS A 91 -14.07 -9.36 -3.99
N MET A 92 -14.06 -8.09 -3.59
CA MET A 92 -12.94 -7.48 -2.88
C MET A 92 -13.16 -7.54 -1.36
N THR A 93 -12.08 -7.80 -0.61
CA THR A 93 -12.04 -7.69 0.86
C THR A 93 -10.89 -6.78 1.27
N ASP A 94 -11.18 -5.79 2.10
CA ASP A 94 -10.19 -4.87 2.65
C ASP A 94 -9.36 -5.58 3.73
N LEU A 95 -8.07 -5.73 3.46
CA LEU A 95 -7.08 -6.33 4.35
C LEU A 95 -6.32 -5.29 5.18
N SER A 96 -6.58 -3.99 4.96
CA SER A 96 -5.90 -2.87 5.62
C SER A 96 -6.27 -2.69 7.09
N ARG A 97 -6.82 -3.72 7.76
CA ARG A 97 -7.50 -3.60 9.06
C ARG A 97 -6.64 -2.81 10.06
N ASN A 98 -7.23 -1.71 10.54
CA ASN A 98 -6.70 -0.68 11.46
C ASN A 98 -5.84 0.44 10.85
N GLY A 99 -5.62 0.48 9.53
CA GLY A 99 -5.00 1.64 8.86
C GLY A 99 -3.53 1.89 9.18
N VAL A 100 -2.78 0.86 9.60
CA VAL A 100 -1.43 1.00 10.21
C VAL A 100 -0.27 0.85 9.22
N PHE A 101 -0.53 0.72 7.91
CA PHE A 101 0.55 0.77 6.92
C PHE A 101 0.87 2.23 6.59
N THR A 102 1.26 2.98 7.61
CA THR A 102 1.65 4.38 7.47
C THR A 102 3.15 4.50 7.52
N ALA A 103 3.68 5.35 6.65
CA ALA A 103 5.07 5.72 6.61
C ALA A 103 5.19 7.24 6.74
N ASP A 104 6.25 7.73 7.37
CA ASP A 104 6.66 9.14 7.38
C ASP A 104 7.41 9.55 6.12
N THR A 105 7.36 8.68 5.11
CA THR A 105 7.78 8.99 3.76
C THR A 105 6.64 8.70 2.79
N PRO A 106 6.55 9.46 1.68
CA PRO A 106 5.61 9.16 0.61
C PRO A 106 5.97 7.89 -0.18
N GLN A 107 7.13 7.27 0.10
CA GLN A 107 7.72 6.19 -0.69
C GLN A 107 7.37 4.79 -0.15
N ILE A 108 6.19 4.64 0.44
CA ILE A 108 5.67 3.32 0.83
C ILE A 108 5.45 2.45 -0.42
N ARG A 109 5.88 1.18 -0.38
CA ARG A 109 5.78 0.27 -1.52
C ARG A 109 5.48 -1.16 -1.09
N ALA A 110 4.95 -1.94 -2.03
CA ALA A 110 4.84 -3.39 -1.92
C ALA A 110 5.94 -4.04 -2.76
N VAL A 111 6.60 -5.07 -2.23
CA VAL A 111 7.70 -5.80 -2.90
C VAL A 111 7.92 -7.16 -2.25
N ASP A 112 8.03 -8.21 -3.05
CA ASP A 112 8.50 -9.54 -2.65
C ASP A 112 10.00 -9.50 -2.34
N LEU A 113 10.36 -9.51 -1.04
CA LEU A 113 11.75 -9.46 -0.57
C LEU A 113 12.35 -10.83 -0.32
N ASP A 114 11.52 -11.83 0.01
CA ASP A 114 11.98 -13.18 0.35
C ASP A 114 11.82 -14.20 -0.78
N GLY A 115 11.20 -13.79 -1.90
CA GLY A 115 11.03 -14.60 -3.10
C GLY A 115 9.90 -15.62 -2.97
N ASP A 116 9.06 -15.52 -1.95
CA ASP A 116 7.93 -16.44 -1.79
C ASP A 116 6.77 -16.09 -2.74
N GLY A 117 6.77 -14.89 -3.35
CA GLY A 117 5.76 -14.38 -4.28
C GLY A 117 4.55 -13.72 -3.61
N VAL A 118 4.57 -13.53 -2.30
CA VAL A 118 3.71 -12.63 -1.52
C VAL A 118 4.51 -11.36 -1.27
N ASP A 119 3.96 -10.21 -1.60
CA ASP A 119 4.70 -8.97 -1.40
C ASP A 119 4.68 -8.55 0.07
N GLU A 120 5.83 -8.08 0.57
CA GLU A 120 5.92 -7.31 1.80
C GLU A 120 5.58 -5.84 1.57
N ILE A 121 5.15 -5.16 2.63
CA ILE A 121 5.05 -3.70 2.63
C ILE A 121 6.34 -3.14 3.24
N LEU A 122 6.97 -2.19 2.56
CA LEU A 122 8.10 -1.42 3.05
C LEU A 122 7.75 0.06 3.12
N GLY A 123 8.09 0.68 4.24
CA GLY A 123 7.94 2.12 4.45
C GLY A 123 8.92 2.62 5.50
N MET A 124 9.25 3.91 5.45
CA MET A 124 10.10 4.54 6.48
C MET A 124 9.23 5.25 7.52
N VAL A 125 9.53 5.08 8.80
CA VAL A 125 8.87 5.74 9.94
C VAL A 125 9.91 6.41 10.82
N SER A 126 9.56 7.48 11.50
CA SER A 126 10.41 8.14 12.49
C SER A 126 9.93 7.80 13.90
N ASP A 127 10.86 7.59 14.83
CA ASP A 127 10.51 7.45 16.26
C ASP A 127 10.15 8.81 16.91
N TYR A 128 10.44 9.92 16.21
CA TYR A 128 10.23 11.29 16.68
C TYR A 128 10.84 11.58 18.05
N GLN A 129 11.90 10.87 18.43
CA GLN A 129 12.62 11.09 19.68
C GLN A 129 13.95 11.79 19.43
N PRO A 130 14.26 12.88 20.16
CA PRO A 130 13.44 13.53 21.18
C PRO A 130 12.32 14.43 20.62
N ASP A 131 12.35 14.75 19.33
CA ASP A 131 11.36 15.63 18.70
C ASP A 131 11.13 15.29 17.21
N PHE A 132 10.22 16.05 16.58
CA PHE A 132 9.83 15.86 15.20
C PHE A 132 10.96 16.11 14.18
N ALA A 133 11.97 16.91 14.53
CA ALA A 133 13.03 17.32 13.60
C ALA A 133 14.30 16.46 13.71
N THR A 134 14.50 15.80 14.85
CA THR A 134 15.72 15.06 15.19
C THR A 134 15.48 13.58 15.45
N GLY A 135 14.25 13.11 15.26
CA GLY A 135 13.87 11.70 15.32
C GLY A 135 14.75 10.81 14.46
N THR A 136 14.88 9.56 14.87
CA THR A 136 15.59 8.55 14.09
C THR A 136 14.63 7.88 13.13
N ASP A 137 15.01 7.82 11.86
CA ASP A 137 14.25 7.13 10.84
C ASP A 137 14.57 5.64 10.80
N TYR A 138 13.55 4.82 10.54
CA TYR A 138 13.64 3.37 10.42
C TYR A 138 12.88 2.94 9.18
N TRP A 139 13.49 2.06 8.38
CA TRP A 139 12.71 1.19 7.50
C TRP A 139 11.92 0.21 8.34
N ILE A 140 10.65 0.03 8.04
CA ILE A 140 9.76 -0.99 8.62
C ILE A 140 9.30 -1.92 7.51
N GLN A 141 9.24 -3.21 7.82
CA GLN A 141 8.70 -4.26 6.98
C GLN A 141 7.45 -4.85 7.63
N TRP A 142 6.35 -4.90 6.87
CA TRP A 142 5.17 -5.66 7.22
C TRP A 142 5.05 -6.88 6.32
N VAL A 143 4.94 -8.07 6.92
CA VAL A 143 4.89 -9.38 6.25
C VAL A 143 3.51 -10.01 6.40
N TRP A 144 3.10 -10.83 5.43
CA TRP A 144 1.86 -11.60 5.52
C TRP A 144 2.04 -12.85 6.39
N ARG A 145 1.34 -12.88 7.54
CA ARG A 145 1.35 -14.03 8.46
C ARG A 145 -0.03 -14.22 9.09
N ALA A 146 -0.48 -15.47 9.16
CA ALA A 146 -1.74 -15.85 9.80
C ALA A 146 -2.95 -15.00 9.35
N GLY A 147 -3.04 -14.69 8.05
CA GLY A 147 -4.19 -13.99 7.47
C GLY A 147 -4.18 -12.47 7.63
N ARG A 148 -3.05 -11.86 8.00
CA ARG A 148 -2.88 -10.41 8.10
C ARG A 148 -1.44 -9.98 7.86
N TYR A 149 -1.24 -8.71 7.54
CA TYR A 149 0.08 -8.10 7.60
C TYR A 149 0.45 -7.75 9.04
N ILE A 150 1.66 -8.10 9.45
CA ILE A 150 2.24 -7.77 10.77
C ILE A 150 3.61 -7.14 10.57
N ALA A 151 3.98 -6.16 11.40
CA ALA A 151 5.35 -5.66 11.43
C ALA A 151 6.26 -6.79 11.93
N ASP A 152 7.30 -7.13 11.17
CA ASP A 152 8.18 -8.27 11.44
C ASP A 152 9.67 -7.91 11.30
N GLY A 153 9.95 -6.64 10.97
CA GLY A 153 11.31 -6.20 10.77
C GLY A 153 11.42 -4.69 10.67
N CYS A 154 12.60 -4.20 11.02
CA CYS A 154 12.98 -2.82 10.79
C CYS A 154 14.49 -2.69 10.62
N ARG A 155 14.97 -1.51 10.26
CA ARG A 155 16.40 -1.17 10.27
C ARG A 155 16.51 0.34 10.31
N GLN A 156 17.38 0.88 11.15
CA GLN A 156 17.66 2.32 11.15
C GLN A 156 18.05 2.76 9.74
N ALA A 157 17.40 3.81 9.25
CA ALA A 157 17.68 4.43 7.97
C ALA A 157 18.75 5.50 8.15
N GLN A 158 19.67 5.58 7.18
CA GLN A 158 20.56 6.72 7.05
C GLN A 158 19.93 7.77 6.12
N PRO A 159 20.22 9.07 6.31
CA PRO A 159 19.74 10.11 5.41
C PRO A 159 20.09 9.80 3.94
N GLY A 160 19.08 9.82 3.07
CA GLY A 160 19.23 9.52 1.65
C GLY A 160 19.46 8.05 1.31
N GLN A 161 19.42 7.14 2.28
CA GLN A 161 19.53 5.71 2.03
C GLN A 161 18.33 5.21 1.23
N PRO A 162 18.55 4.44 0.14
CA PRO A 162 17.45 3.83 -0.59
C PRO A 162 16.76 2.73 0.23
N ALA A 163 15.55 2.36 -0.20
CA ALA A 163 14.83 1.24 0.40
C ALA A 163 15.67 -0.05 0.34
N PRO A 164 15.65 -0.87 1.41
CA PRO A 164 16.26 -2.20 1.42
C PRO A 164 15.80 -3.04 0.23
N GLY A 165 16.73 -3.80 -0.35
CA GLY A 165 16.44 -4.84 -1.34
C GLY A 165 16.35 -6.24 -0.72
N ASP A 166 16.58 -6.33 0.59
CA ASP A 166 16.61 -7.54 1.40
C ASP A 166 15.64 -7.42 2.58
N GLY A 167 15.27 -8.56 3.16
CA GLY A 167 14.45 -8.61 4.37
C GLY A 167 15.12 -7.89 5.55
N LEU A 168 14.31 -7.23 6.37
CA LEU A 168 14.68 -6.56 7.60
C LEU A 168 14.54 -7.54 8.77
N PHE A 169 15.65 -7.92 9.40
CA PHE A 169 15.67 -8.90 10.48
C PHE A 169 16.18 -8.30 11.80
N VAL A 170 15.38 -7.46 12.45
CA VAL A 170 15.57 -7.16 13.90
C VAL A 170 14.25 -7.26 14.63
N ALA A 171 14.32 -7.82 15.84
CA ALA A 171 13.17 -8.36 16.57
C ALA A 171 12.28 -7.31 17.26
N VAL A 172 12.73 -6.06 17.40
CA VAL A 172 11.93 -5.00 18.05
C VAL A 172 12.10 -3.71 17.28
N CYS A 173 10.99 -3.22 16.73
CA CYS A 173 10.94 -1.94 16.07
C CYS A 173 10.47 -0.87 17.04
N PRO A 174 11.07 0.34 16.99
CA PRO A 174 10.55 1.48 17.71
C PRO A 174 9.32 1.98 16.96
N ILE A 175 8.17 1.36 17.26
CA ILE A 175 6.84 1.74 16.78
C ILE A 175 5.98 2.18 17.96
#